data_AF-A0A7Y2BTF8-F1
#
_entry.id   AF-A0A7Y2BTF8-F1
#
_cell.length_a   1.000
_cell.length_b   1.000
_cell.length_c   1.000
_cell.angle_alpha   90.00
_cell.angle_beta   90.00
_cell.angle_gamma   90.00
#
_symmetry.space_group_name_H-M   'P 1'
#
loop_
_entity.id
_entity.type
_entity.pdbx_description
1 polymer ?
#
loop_
_entity_poly.entity_id
_entity_poly.type
_entity_poly.pdbx_seq_one_letter_code
_entity_poly.pdbx_strand_id
1 'polypeptide(L)'
;MSVQSEPLAPEVAGQDEGPVLLSSLSAGVLRLTMNRPRSRNPLSEAMLSSLQSALDDAAVNKDVRAIVIASEGPGFCGGHDLKQMTARRSDEDGGRQYFTDIFAACATMMQTIVSHPKVIIAQVQGIATAAGCQLVAACDLAIASTAARFGVNGINSGLFCSTPMVALSRNIGRKRAMELLTLGEMLSAAEALEAGLVNQVVAPDELQRQTDEMAARLAARPSAVLALGKQAFYAQIELPLAEAYELTSKAIVDNMMMADAREGIGAFIDKRDPKWTT
;
A
#
# COMPACT_ATOMS: atom_id res chain seq x y z
N MET A 1 11.08 -40.76 -19.26
CA MET A 1 9.76 -40.41 -18.69
C MET A 1 9.34 -39.10 -19.29
N SER A 2 8.38 -39.15 -20.22
CA SER A 2 7.87 -37.98 -20.93
C SER A 2 6.87 -37.25 -20.03
N VAL A 3 7.16 -35.99 -19.69
CA VAL A 3 6.22 -35.13 -18.96
C VAL A 3 5.17 -34.66 -19.96
N GLN A 4 3.95 -35.17 -19.82
CA GLN A 4 2.79 -34.66 -20.56
C GLN A 4 2.43 -33.28 -19.98
N SER A 5 2.47 -32.25 -20.82
CA SER A 5 1.95 -30.92 -20.50
C SER A 5 0.43 -30.97 -20.49
N GLU A 6 -0.19 -30.69 -19.34
CA GLU A 6 -1.62 -30.43 -19.26
C GLU A 6 -1.99 -29.20 -20.10
N PRO A 7 -3.14 -29.19 -20.79
CA PRO A 7 -3.55 -28.06 -21.60
C PRO A 7 -3.98 -26.89 -20.72
N LEU A 8 -3.52 -25.67 -21.05
CA LEU A 8 -4.02 -24.43 -20.45
C LEU A 8 -5.53 -24.35 -20.65
N ALA A 9 -6.25 -24.04 -19.56
CA ALA A 9 -7.68 -23.72 -19.61
C ALA A 9 -7.93 -22.58 -20.61
N PRO A 10 -9.07 -22.60 -21.33
CA PRO A 10 -9.36 -21.62 -22.37
C PRO A 10 -9.44 -20.21 -21.79
N GLU A 11 -8.79 -19.25 -22.45
CA GLU A 11 -8.87 -17.82 -22.14
C GLU A 11 -10.32 -17.33 -22.29
N VAL A 12 -10.96 -16.99 -21.17
CA VAL A 12 -12.28 -16.34 -21.18
C VAL A 12 -12.11 -14.88 -21.57
N ALA A 13 -12.21 -14.56 -22.86
CA ALA A 13 -12.15 -13.20 -23.40
C ALA A 13 -13.11 -12.23 -22.66
N GLY A 14 -12.61 -11.02 -22.30
CA GLY A 14 -13.43 -9.90 -21.80
C GLY A 14 -13.13 -9.33 -20.39
N GLN A 15 -12.21 -9.91 -19.61
CA GLN A 15 -12.00 -9.50 -18.20
C GLN A 15 -11.11 -8.26 -17.93
N ASP A 16 -10.50 -7.65 -18.96
CA ASP A 16 -9.65 -6.44 -18.81
C ASP A 16 -10.23 -5.19 -19.52
N GLU A 17 -11.48 -5.23 -20.00
CA GLU A 17 -12.09 -4.13 -20.78
C GLU A 17 -12.60 -2.94 -19.93
N GLY A 18 -12.45 -3.00 -18.61
CA GLY A 18 -12.87 -1.95 -17.67
C GLY A 18 -11.76 -0.94 -17.30
N PRO A 19 -12.07 0.03 -16.43
CA PRO A 19 -11.04 0.93 -15.88
C PRO A 19 -9.94 0.12 -15.18
N VAL A 20 -8.70 0.62 -15.23
CA VAL A 20 -7.54 0.00 -14.57
C VAL A 20 -7.70 -0.02 -13.05
N LEU A 21 -8.48 0.90 -12.49
CA LEU A 21 -8.76 1.04 -11.07
C LEU A 21 -10.27 1.19 -10.87
N LEU A 22 -10.85 0.34 -10.05
CA LEU A 22 -12.23 0.46 -9.58
C LEU A 22 -12.25 1.22 -8.25
N SER A 23 -13.26 2.05 -8.03
CA SER A 23 -13.43 2.80 -6.78
C SER A 23 -14.83 2.58 -6.20
N SER A 24 -14.91 2.46 -4.87
CA SER A 24 -16.18 2.45 -4.14
C SER A 24 -16.02 3.11 -2.77
N LEU A 25 -16.95 3.97 -2.39
CA LEU A 25 -16.98 4.64 -1.09
C LEU A 25 -18.20 4.15 -0.32
N SER A 26 -17.97 3.56 0.85
CA SER A 26 -19.04 3.09 1.74
C SER A 26 -18.65 3.32 3.18
N ALA A 27 -19.56 3.90 3.96
CA ALA A 27 -19.39 4.13 5.41
C ALA A 27 -18.03 4.77 5.79
N GLY A 28 -17.55 5.73 4.98
CA GLY A 28 -16.28 6.42 5.21
C GLY A 28 -15.04 5.70 4.69
N VAL A 29 -15.17 4.51 4.11
CA VAL A 29 -14.05 3.73 3.57
C VAL A 29 -14.05 3.82 2.05
N LEU A 30 -13.00 4.41 1.48
CA LEU A 30 -12.74 4.39 0.05
C LEU A 30 -11.92 3.15 -0.30
N ARG A 31 -12.50 2.24 -1.09
CA ARG A 31 -11.83 1.05 -1.60
C ARG A 31 -11.41 1.27 -3.04
N LEU A 32 -10.11 1.20 -3.29
CA LEU A 32 -9.47 1.29 -4.59
C LEU A 32 -8.99 -0.10 -5.00
N THR A 33 -9.58 -0.67 -6.05
CA THR A 33 -9.30 -2.05 -6.47
C THR A 33 -8.61 -2.06 -7.83
N MET A 34 -7.33 -2.45 -7.85
CA MET A 34 -6.56 -2.62 -9.08
C MET A 34 -7.18 -3.74 -9.92
N ASN A 35 -7.46 -3.45 -11.19
CA ASN A 35 -8.33 -4.28 -12.03
C ASN A 35 -7.66 -4.64 -13.37
N ARG A 36 -6.47 -5.25 -13.29
CA ARG A 36 -5.76 -5.93 -14.39
C ARG A 36 -5.36 -7.34 -13.97
N PRO A 37 -6.32 -8.21 -13.60
CA PRO A 37 -6.06 -9.50 -12.97
C PRO A 37 -5.18 -10.43 -13.80
N ARG A 38 -5.30 -10.41 -15.14
CA ARG A 38 -4.55 -11.31 -16.04
C ARG A 38 -3.05 -11.06 -16.01
N SER A 39 -2.65 -9.80 -15.92
CA SER A 39 -1.25 -9.38 -15.81
C SER A 39 -0.79 -9.20 -14.37
N ARG A 40 -1.61 -9.62 -13.38
CA ARG A 40 -1.36 -9.45 -11.95
C ARG A 40 -1.19 -7.98 -11.56
N ASN A 41 -2.06 -7.12 -12.09
CA ASN A 41 -2.19 -5.72 -11.67
C ASN A 41 -0.87 -4.93 -11.73
N PRO A 42 -0.19 -4.85 -12.89
CA PRO A 42 1.05 -4.14 -12.98
C PRO A 42 0.84 -2.63 -12.76
N LEU A 43 1.83 -1.98 -12.17
CA LEU A 43 1.96 -0.53 -12.06
C LEU A 43 2.40 0.06 -13.41
N SER A 44 1.51 -0.05 -14.40
CA SER A 44 1.60 0.67 -15.67
C SER A 44 1.38 2.18 -15.46
N GLU A 45 1.69 2.98 -16.47
CA GLU A 45 1.41 4.43 -16.46
C GLU A 45 -0.05 4.73 -16.07
N ALA A 46 -1.00 4.01 -16.68
CA ALA A 46 -2.43 4.21 -16.43
C ALA A 46 -2.80 3.84 -14.99
N MET A 47 -2.24 2.75 -14.45
CA MET A 47 -2.49 2.33 -13.06
C MET A 47 -1.91 3.35 -12.08
N LEU A 48 -0.65 3.79 -12.27
CA LEU A 48 0.00 4.79 -11.44
C LEU A 48 -0.76 6.12 -11.45
N SER A 49 -1.14 6.60 -12.64
CA SER A 49 -1.92 7.82 -12.78
C SER A 49 -3.30 7.72 -12.11
N SER A 50 -3.98 6.58 -12.23
CA SER A 50 -5.29 6.36 -11.61
C SER A 50 -5.21 6.29 -10.09
N LEU A 51 -4.21 5.59 -9.55
CA LEU A 51 -3.97 5.53 -8.10
C LEU A 51 -3.60 6.90 -7.54
N GLN A 52 -2.68 7.63 -8.21
CA GLN A 52 -2.30 8.99 -7.81
C GLN A 52 -3.52 9.92 -7.76
N SER A 53 -4.30 9.99 -8.84
CA SER A 53 -5.49 10.84 -8.90
C SER A 53 -6.50 10.48 -7.81
N ALA A 54 -6.75 9.19 -7.59
CA ALA A 54 -7.69 8.75 -6.56
C ALA A 54 -7.23 9.09 -5.14
N LEU A 55 -5.93 9.02 -4.86
CA LEU A 55 -5.35 9.43 -3.59
C LEU A 55 -5.46 10.96 -3.41
N ASP A 56 -5.14 11.74 -4.44
CA ASP A 56 -5.23 13.20 -4.38
C ASP A 56 -6.68 13.68 -4.13
N ASP A 57 -7.66 13.07 -4.82
CA ASP A 57 -9.08 13.35 -4.60
C ASP A 57 -9.53 12.96 -3.19
N ALA A 58 -9.06 11.81 -2.68
CA ALA A 58 -9.38 11.32 -1.35
C ALA A 58 -8.79 12.18 -0.22
N ALA A 59 -7.66 12.86 -0.46
CA ALA A 59 -7.01 13.72 0.52
C ALA A 59 -7.91 14.88 0.95
N VAL A 60 -8.65 15.46 0.01
CA VAL A 60 -9.54 16.62 0.23
C VAL A 60 -11.01 16.23 0.46
N ASN A 61 -11.38 14.98 0.17
CA ASN A 61 -12.73 14.50 0.38
C ASN A 61 -13.01 14.23 1.88
N LYS A 62 -14.03 14.91 2.43
CA LYS A 62 -14.44 14.78 3.84
C LYS A 62 -15.21 13.50 4.13
N ASP A 63 -15.83 12.91 3.11
CA ASP A 63 -16.55 11.65 3.23
C ASP A 63 -15.59 10.45 3.32
N VAL A 64 -14.32 10.62 2.89
CA VAL A 64 -13.29 9.58 3.02
C VAL A 64 -12.59 9.70 4.38
N ARG A 65 -12.59 8.60 5.12
CA ARG A 65 -12.04 8.49 6.49
C ARG A 65 -10.85 7.54 6.55
N ALA A 66 -10.89 6.47 5.77
CA ALA A 66 -9.82 5.51 5.55
C ALA A 66 -9.82 5.02 4.10
N ILE A 67 -8.70 4.49 3.63
CA ILE A 67 -8.55 3.96 2.27
C ILE A 67 -8.12 2.50 2.34
N VAL A 68 -8.67 1.67 1.48
CA VAL A 68 -8.20 0.30 1.24
C VAL A 68 -7.72 0.20 -0.20
N ILE A 69 -6.47 -0.22 -0.40
CA ILE A 69 -5.95 -0.63 -1.71
C ILE A 69 -6.07 -2.15 -1.80
N ALA A 70 -6.89 -2.60 -2.73
CA ALA A 70 -7.17 -4.01 -3.01
C ALA A 70 -6.89 -4.31 -4.49
N SER A 71 -7.16 -5.55 -4.91
CA SER A 71 -6.96 -5.94 -6.30
C SER A 71 -7.85 -7.11 -6.70
N GLU A 72 -8.15 -7.18 -8.00
CA GLU A 72 -8.85 -8.29 -8.62
C GLU A 72 -7.90 -9.42 -9.02
N GLY A 73 -8.45 -10.63 -9.06
CA GLY A 73 -7.74 -11.82 -9.53
C GLY A 73 -6.75 -12.43 -8.54
N PRO A 74 -5.87 -13.33 -9.01
CA PRO A 74 -5.08 -14.21 -8.15
C PRO A 74 -3.83 -13.56 -7.53
N GLY A 75 -3.48 -12.33 -7.93
CA GLY A 75 -2.28 -11.64 -7.47
C GLY A 75 -2.60 -10.22 -7.03
N PHE A 76 -1.83 -9.72 -6.07
CA PHE A 76 -1.97 -8.34 -5.61
C PHE A 76 -1.40 -7.37 -6.64
N CYS A 77 -0.08 -7.44 -6.88
CA CYS A 77 0.61 -6.59 -7.84
C CYS A 77 1.96 -7.20 -8.25
N GLY A 78 2.20 -7.34 -9.55
CA GLY A 78 3.44 -7.87 -10.12
C GLY A 78 4.62 -6.89 -10.14
N GLY A 79 4.41 -5.61 -9.83
CA GLY A 79 5.37 -4.53 -10.03
C GLY A 79 5.11 -3.77 -11.33
N HIS A 80 6.14 -3.18 -11.95
CA HIS A 80 5.98 -2.41 -13.18
C HIS A 80 5.56 -3.28 -14.37
N ASP A 81 4.86 -2.67 -15.33
CA ASP A 81 4.56 -3.30 -16.62
C ASP A 81 5.84 -3.38 -17.47
N LEU A 82 6.53 -4.53 -17.40
CA LEU A 82 7.78 -4.74 -18.13
C LEU A 82 7.58 -4.75 -19.66
N LYS A 83 6.37 -5.04 -20.17
CA LYS A 83 6.09 -4.96 -21.61
C LYS A 83 6.05 -3.49 -22.04
N GLN A 84 5.35 -2.66 -21.27
CA GLN A 84 5.30 -1.22 -21.48
C GLN A 84 6.71 -0.60 -21.43
N MET A 85 7.50 -0.95 -20.41
CA MET A 85 8.88 -0.46 -20.29
C MET A 85 9.78 -0.93 -21.44
N THR A 86 9.69 -2.22 -21.82
CA THR A 86 10.56 -2.77 -22.87
C THR A 86 10.27 -2.15 -24.23
N ALA A 87 9.01 -1.80 -24.51
CA ALA A 87 8.62 -1.13 -25.75
C ALA A 87 9.32 0.24 -25.96
N ARG A 88 9.79 0.88 -24.88
CA ARG A 88 10.46 2.19 -24.94
C ARG A 88 11.96 2.10 -25.22
N ARG A 89 12.54 0.89 -25.26
CA ARG A 89 13.95 0.69 -25.59
C ARG A 89 14.31 1.08 -27.02
N SER A 90 13.33 1.16 -27.91
CA SER A 90 13.52 1.61 -29.30
C SER A 90 13.49 3.14 -29.46
N ASP A 91 13.23 3.88 -28.39
CA ASP A 91 13.32 5.34 -28.41
C ASP A 91 14.77 5.79 -28.68
N GLU A 92 14.96 7.02 -29.18
CA GLU A 92 16.27 7.56 -29.58
C GLU A 92 17.31 7.54 -28.45
N ASP A 93 16.88 7.74 -27.20
CA ASP A 93 17.72 7.73 -26.01
C ASP A 93 17.81 6.35 -25.32
N GLY A 94 17.30 5.30 -25.98
CA GLY A 94 17.20 3.94 -25.44
C GLY A 94 16.12 3.79 -24.35
N GLY A 95 15.18 4.73 -24.25
CA GLY A 95 14.10 4.77 -23.26
C GLY A 95 14.48 5.44 -21.94
N ARG A 96 15.64 6.10 -21.86
CA ARG A 96 16.17 6.68 -20.62
C ARG A 96 15.20 7.68 -19.98
N GLN A 97 14.66 8.61 -20.77
CA GLN A 97 13.71 9.61 -20.29
C GLN A 97 12.45 8.93 -19.75
N TYR A 98 11.90 7.98 -20.52
CA TYR A 98 10.76 7.19 -20.10
C TYR A 98 10.98 6.45 -18.77
N PHE A 99 12.12 5.77 -18.62
CA PHE A 99 12.45 5.07 -17.38
C PHE A 99 12.57 6.04 -16.20
N THR A 100 13.15 7.22 -16.43
CA THR A 100 13.25 8.27 -15.41
C THR A 100 11.85 8.68 -14.95
N ASP A 101 10.95 8.95 -15.89
CA ASP A 101 9.61 9.44 -15.60
C ASP A 101 8.73 8.39 -14.91
N ILE A 102 8.75 7.13 -15.37
CA ILE A 102 7.91 6.08 -14.78
C ILE A 102 8.35 5.72 -13.35
N PHE A 103 9.66 5.71 -13.07
CA PHE A 103 10.16 5.48 -11.71
C PHE A 103 9.91 6.68 -10.81
N ALA A 104 10.02 7.92 -11.33
CA ALA A 104 9.65 9.12 -10.59
C ALA A 104 8.15 9.14 -10.26
N ALA A 105 7.27 8.82 -11.21
CA ALA A 105 5.83 8.75 -10.99
C ALA A 105 5.46 7.70 -9.91
N CYS A 106 6.09 6.52 -9.97
CA CYS A 106 5.94 5.50 -8.94
C CYS A 106 6.43 5.99 -7.57
N ALA A 107 7.61 6.62 -7.51
CA ALA A 107 8.14 7.17 -6.26
C ALA A 107 7.24 8.28 -5.68
N THR A 108 6.66 9.14 -6.51
CA THR A 108 5.69 10.16 -6.09
C THR A 108 4.46 9.51 -5.46
N MET A 109 3.84 8.53 -6.13
CA MET A 109 2.65 7.84 -5.61
C MET A 109 2.93 7.16 -4.27
N MET A 110 4.09 6.52 -4.11
CA MET A 110 4.48 5.88 -2.85
C MET A 110 4.68 6.92 -1.74
N GLN A 111 5.26 8.09 -2.05
CA GLN A 111 5.38 9.19 -1.09
C GLN A 111 4.03 9.80 -0.73
N THR A 112 3.11 9.93 -1.71
CA THR A 112 1.73 10.37 -1.46
C THR A 112 1.05 9.47 -0.45
N ILE A 113 1.22 8.14 -0.53
CA ILE A 113 0.66 7.20 0.46
C ILE A 113 1.19 7.52 1.87
N VAL A 114 2.51 7.68 2.03
CA VAL A 114 3.16 7.97 3.32
C VAL A 114 2.71 9.32 3.89
N SER A 115 2.61 10.37 3.06
CA SER A 115 2.18 11.71 3.49
C SER A 115 0.67 11.90 3.52
N HIS A 116 -0.12 10.89 3.14
CA HIS A 116 -1.57 11.03 2.99
C HIS A 116 -2.26 11.33 4.33
N PRO A 117 -3.25 12.26 4.41
CA PRO A 117 -3.93 12.57 5.67
C PRO A 117 -4.87 11.44 6.15
N LYS A 118 -5.21 10.49 5.28
CA LYS A 118 -6.00 9.30 5.61
C LYS A 118 -5.09 8.09 5.77
N VAL A 119 -5.45 7.18 6.67
CA VAL A 119 -4.77 5.89 6.84
C VAL A 119 -5.15 4.96 5.69
N ILE A 120 -4.15 4.29 5.12
CA ILE A 120 -4.24 3.45 3.92
C ILE A 120 -3.87 2.02 4.27
N ILE A 121 -4.77 1.07 4.00
CA ILE A 121 -4.59 -0.36 4.23
C ILE A 121 -4.35 -1.09 2.90
N ALA A 122 -3.32 -1.91 2.81
CA ALA A 122 -3.18 -2.89 1.72
C ALA A 122 -3.94 -4.19 2.06
N GLN A 123 -4.83 -4.63 1.19
CA GLN A 123 -5.49 -5.94 1.25
C GLN A 123 -4.84 -6.90 0.26
N VAL A 124 -3.99 -7.81 0.76
CA VAL A 124 -3.09 -8.62 -0.07
C VAL A 124 -3.54 -10.07 -0.15
N GLN A 125 -4.26 -10.44 -1.21
CA GLN A 125 -4.80 -11.79 -1.40
C GLN A 125 -3.79 -12.78 -2.01
N GLY A 126 -2.76 -12.29 -2.69
CA GLY A 126 -1.83 -13.11 -3.47
C GLY A 126 -0.45 -12.49 -3.62
N ILE A 127 0.22 -12.78 -4.74
CA ILE A 127 1.61 -12.35 -4.99
C ILE A 127 1.73 -10.81 -5.03
N ALA A 128 2.70 -10.28 -4.28
CA ALA A 128 3.13 -8.89 -4.33
C ALA A 128 4.66 -8.83 -4.58
N THR A 129 5.08 -8.45 -5.79
CA THR A 129 6.50 -8.50 -6.20
C THR A 129 7.04 -7.16 -6.69
N ALA A 130 8.34 -6.93 -6.51
CA ALA A 130 9.02 -5.71 -6.91
C ALA A 130 8.28 -4.46 -6.41
N ALA A 131 7.82 -3.59 -7.32
CA ALA A 131 7.05 -2.40 -6.94
C ALA A 131 5.67 -2.72 -6.34
N GLY A 132 5.13 -3.92 -6.54
CA GLY A 132 3.95 -4.41 -5.83
C GLY A 132 4.23 -4.69 -4.35
N CYS A 133 5.41 -5.23 -4.01
CA CYS A 133 5.85 -5.35 -2.63
C CYS A 133 6.17 -3.98 -2.02
N GLN A 134 6.71 -3.05 -2.82
CA GLN A 134 6.90 -1.66 -2.43
C GLN A 134 5.57 -0.98 -2.06
N LEU A 135 4.50 -1.22 -2.84
CA LEU A 135 3.16 -0.70 -2.57
C LEU A 135 2.65 -1.14 -1.21
N VAL A 136 2.76 -2.44 -0.91
CA VAL A 136 2.38 -2.98 0.41
C VAL A 136 3.18 -2.29 1.53
N ALA A 137 4.49 -2.19 1.38
CA ALA A 137 5.38 -1.59 2.38
C ALA A 137 5.22 -0.07 2.53
N ALA A 138 4.64 0.60 1.54
CA ALA A 138 4.36 2.04 1.59
C ALA A 138 3.03 2.35 2.30
N CYS A 139 2.06 1.43 2.28
CA CYS A 139 0.81 1.57 3.03
C CYS A 139 1.08 1.61 4.55
N ASP A 140 0.21 2.32 5.28
CA ASP A 140 0.33 2.44 6.74
C ASP A 140 0.12 1.09 7.43
N LEU A 141 -0.79 0.28 6.88
CA LEU A 141 -1.19 -1.01 7.39
C LEU A 141 -1.35 -2.00 6.24
N ALA A 142 -1.19 -3.29 6.52
CA ALA A 142 -1.43 -4.37 5.56
C ALA A 142 -2.01 -5.61 6.23
N ILE A 143 -3.02 -6.21 5.59
CA ILE A 143 -3.57 -7.51 5.95
C ILE A 143 -3.36 -8.44 4.76
N ALA A 144 -2.81 -9.62 5.02
CA ALA A 144 -2.47 -10.59 4.01
C ALA A 144 -3.27 -11.89 4.16
N SER A 145 -3.63 -12.50 3.04
CA SER A 145 -4.05 -13.90 3.01
C SER A 145 -2.85 -14.81 3.30
N THR A 146 -3.09 -15.96 3.92
CA THR A 146 -2.09 -17.05 4.05
C THR A 146 -1.52 -17.52 2.70
N ALA A 147 -2.25 -17.29 1.60
CA ALA A 147 -1.82 -17.56 0.23
C ALA A 147 -0.85 -16.51 -0.33
N ALA A 148 -0.72 -15.34 0.30
CA ALA A 148 0.12 -14.26 -0.18
C ALA A 148 1.62 -14.62 -0.14
N ARG A 149 2.37 -14.02 -1.06
CA ARG A 149 3.83 -14.13 -1.17
C ARG A 149 4.40 -12.76 -1.50
N PHE A 150 5.52 -12.40 -0.88
CA PHE A 150 6.11 -11.07 -0.99
C PHE A 150 7.56 -11.17 -1.46
N GLY A 151 7.97 -10.34 -2.41
CA GLY A 151 9.35 -10.37 -2.88
C GLY A 151 9.82 -9.10 -3.58
N VAL A 152 11.11 -8.83 -3.52
CA VAL A 152 11.80 -7.75 -4.24
C VAL A 152 12.84 -8.35 -5.19
N ASN A 153 12.35 -9.30 -5.99
CA ASN A 153 13.13 -10.28 -6.74
C ASN A 153 13.54 -9.83 -8.15
N GLY A 154 13.64 -8.52 -8.40
CA GLY A 154 14.06 -8.00 -9.70
C GLY A 154 15.47 -8.44 -10.13
N ILE A 155 16.32 -8.82 -9.17
CA ILE A 155 17.66 -9.36 -9.41
C ILE A 155 17.65 -10.58 -10.34
N ASN A 156 16.60 -11.40 -10.29
CA ASN A 156 16.43 -12.58 -11.17
C ASN A 156 16.24 -12.20 -12.64
N SER A 157 15.89 -10.94 -12.92
CA SER A 157 15.76 -10.36 -14.26
C SER A 157 16.89 -9.36 -14.57
N GLY A 158 17.94 -9.30 -13.75
CA GLY A 158 19.05 -8.35 -13.90
C GLY A 158 18.71 -6.91 -13.52
N LEU A 159 17.58 -6.67 -12.84
CA LEU A 159 17.13 -5.33 -12.43
C LEU A 159 17.02 -5.26 -10.90
N PHE A 160 18.03 -4.71 -10.23
CA PHE A 160 18.00 -4.56 -8.78
C PHE A 160 16.80 -3.70 -8.35
N CYS A 161 16.06 -4.15 -7.32
CA CYS A 161 14.88 -3.46 -6.81
C CYS A 161 15.26 -2.25 -5.92
N SER A 162 15.99 -1.29 -6.49
CA SER A 162 16.51 -0.11 -5.76
C SER A 162 15.41 0.78 -5.19
N THR A 163 14.32 1.02 -5.93
CA THR A 163 13.18 1.79 -5.42
C THR A 163 12.32 0.98 -4.44
N PRO A 164 11.97 -0.31 -4.67
CA PRO A 164 11.31 -1.12 -3.65
C PRO A 164 12.09 -1.27 -2.34
N MET A 165 13.43 -1.31 -2.39
CA MET A 165 14.28 -1.38 -1.20
C MET A 165 13.98 -0.25 -0.21
N VAL A 166 13.63 0.95 -0.67
CA VAL A 166 13.36 2.13 0.18
C VAL A 166 12.26 1.85 1.20
N ALA A 167 11.13 1.30 0.73
CA ALA A 167 9.98 0.97 1.58
C ALA A 167 10.23 -0.32 2.36
N LEU A 168 10.82 -1.34 1.73
CA LEU A 168 11.11 -2.62 2.37
C LEU A 168 12.03 -2.44 3.59
N SER A 169 13.14 -1.70 3.45
CA SER A 169 14.13 -1.52 4.51
C SER A 169 13.65 -0.65 5.67
N ARG A 170 12.50 0.01 5.54
CA ARG A 170 11.83 0.76 6.61
C ARG A 170 10.83 -0.09 7.39
N ASN A 171 10.44 -1.24 6.85
CA ASN A 171 9.48 -2.16 7.48
C ASN A 171 10.16 -3.40 8.08
N ILE A 172 11.22 -3.92 7.45
CA ILE A 172 11.90 -5.15 7.89
C ILE A 172 13.38 -4.94 8.22
N GLY A 173 13.96 -5.85 9.00
CA GLY A 173 15.36 -5.81 9.41
C GLY A 173 16.35 -5.84 8.24
N ARG A 174 17.46 -5.10 8.36
CA ARG A 174 18.47 -4.90 7.29
C ARG A 174 18.99 -6.20 6.65
N LYS A 175 19.27 -7.23 7.46
CA LYS A 175 19.77 -8.51 6.95
C LYS A 175 18.73 -9.25 6.11
N ARG A 176 17.48 -9.29 6.57
CA ARG A 176 16.35 -9.87 5.83
C ARG A 176 16.08 -9.10 4.53
N ALA A 177 16.10 -7.77 4.58
CA ALA A 177 15.95 -6.95 3.38
C ALA A 177 17.06 -7.25 2.35
N MET A 178 18.32 -7.27 2.78
CA MET A 178 19.44 -7.55 1.88
C MET A 178 19.42 -8.97 1.32
N GLU A 179 19.04 -9.97 2.11
CA GLU A 179 18.83 -11.35 1.66
C GLU A 179 17.83 -11.39 0.50
N LEU A 180 16.63 -10.82 0.68
CA LEU A 180 15.60 -10.80 -0.36
C LEU A 180 16.04 -10.04 -1.62
N LEU A 181 16.70 -8.89 -1.47
CA LEU A 181 17.15 -8.06 -2.58
C LEU A 181 18.27 -8.70 -3.42
N THR A 182 19.13 -9.50 -2.78
CA THR A 182 20.31 -10.08 -3.43
C THR A 182 20.09 -11.50 -3.92
N LEU A 183 19.29 -12.30 -3.20
CA LEU A 183 18.98 -13.68 -3.58
C LEU A 183 17.69 -13.79 -4.40
N GLY A 184 16.80 -12.79 -4.35
CA GLY A 184 15.56 -12.77 -5.11
C GLY A 184 14.52 -13.77 -4.63
N GLU A 185 14.59 -14.17 -3.36
CA GLU A 185 13.63 -15.07 -2.72
C GLU A 185 12.31 -14.36 -2.36
N MET A 186 11.28 -15.14 -2.02
CA MET A 186 9.98 -14.64 -1.59
C MET A 186 9.68 -15.06 -0.16
N LEU A 187 9.10 -14.14 0.61
CA LEU A 187 8.50 -14.43 1.91
C LEU A 187 7.12 -15.06 1.73
N SER A 188 6.83 -16.07 2.54
CA SER A 188 5.45 -16.45 2.87
C SER A 188 4.75 -15.32 3.64
N ALA A 189 3.41 -15.37 3.70
CA ALA A 189 2.64 -14.44 4.51
C ALA A 189 3.03 -14.50 6.00
N ALA A 190 3.31 -15.70 6.53
CA ALA A 190 3.76 -15.88 7.91
C ALA A 190 5.12 -15.22 8.16
N GLU A 191 6.09 -15.41 7.27
CA GLU A 191 7.40 -14.74 7.38
C GLU A 191 7.30 -13.23 7.18
N ALA A 192 6.38 -12.75 6.35
CA ALA A 192 6.12 -11.32 6.18
C ALA A 192 5.56 -10.70 7.48
N LEU A 193 4.68 -11.42 8.19
CA LEU A 193 4.17 -11.00 9.50
C LEU A 193 5.30 -10.97 10.55
N GLU A 194 6.11 -12.03 10.62
CA GLU A 194 7.24 -12.10 11.55
C GLU A 194 8.27 -10.98 11.30
N ALA A 195 8.51 -10.66 10.03
CA ALA A 195 9.44 -9.61 9.65
C ALA A 195 8.91 -8.19 9.88
N GLY A 196 7.61 -8.03 10.14
CA GLY A 196 6.96 -6.72 10.31
C GLY A 196 6.48 -6.06 9.01
N LEU A 197 6.43 -6.79 7.89
CA LEU A 197 5.96 -6.28 6.59
C LEU A 197 4.43 -6.16 6.51
N VAL A 198 3.70 -6.98 7.27
CA VAL A 198 2.24 -6.94 7.36
C VAL A 198 1.79 -7.00 8.82
N ASN A 199 0.62 -6.43 9.13
CA ASN A 199 0.10 -6.39 10.50
C ASN A 199 -0.67 -7.66 10.88
N GLN A 200 -1.26 -8.34 9.90
CA GLN A 200 -2.11 -9.50 10.14
C GLN A 200 -2.10 -10.46 8.95
N VAL A 201 -2.17 -11.75 9.24
CA VAL A 201 -2.32 -12.82 8.25
C VAL A 201 -3.56 -13.64 8.59
N VAL A 202 -4.42 -13.87 7.60
CA VAL A 202 -5.71 -14.55 7.77
C VAL A 202 -5.99 -15.55 6.65
N ALA A 203 -6.97 -16.42 6.83
CA ALA A 203 -7.42 -17.33 5.78
C ALA A 203 -7.98 -16.53 4.57
N PRO A 204 -7.88 -17.04 3.33
CA PRO A 204 -8.28 -16.30 2.14
C PRO A 204 -9.74 -15.82 2.16
N ASP A 205 -10.65 -16.63 2.71
CA ASP A 205 -12.07 -16.35 2.88
C ASP A 205 -12.38 -15.31 3.97
N GLU A 206 -11.45 -15.08 4.89
CA GLU A 206 -11.57 -14.09 5.96
C GLU A 206 -10.94 -12.72 5.62
N LEU A 207 -10.13 -12.66 4.54
CA LEU A 207 -9.35 -11.48 4.19
C LEU A 207 -10.21 -10.22 4.05
N GLN A 208 -11.27 -10.29 3.25
CA GLN A 208 -12.15 -9.16 2.99
C GLN A 208 -12.78 -8.64 4.28
N ARG A 209 -13.38 -9.54 5.08
CA ARG A 209 -14.05 -9.18 6.34
C ARG A 209 -13.09 -8.54 7.33
N GLN A 210 -11.90 -9.11 7.50
CA GLN A 210 -10.88 -8.61 8.43
C GLN A 210 -10.34 -7.23 8.01
N THR A 211 -10.17 -7.01 6.69
CA THR A 211 -9.85 -5.69 6.17
C THR A 211 -10.97 -4.67 6.40
N ASP A 212 -12.22 -5.05 6.13
CA ASP A 212 -13.37 -4.17 6.34
C ASP A 212 -13.54 -3.80 7.83
N GLU A 213 -13.31 -4.74 8.75
CA GLU A 213 -13.34 -4.49 10.19
C GLU A 213 -12.24 -3.52 10.63
N MET A 214 -11.01 -3.67 10.12
CA MET A 214 -9.92 -2.72 10.39
C MET A 214 -10.24 -1.34 9.82
N ALA A 215 -10.73 -1.27 8.58
CA ALA A 215 -11.07 -0.02 7.92
C ALA A 215 -12.24 0.71 8.63
N ALA A 216 -13.27 -0.02 9.06
CA ALA A 216 -14.39 0.54 9.81
C ALA A 216 -13.94 1.10 11.17
N ARG A 217 -13.02 0.43 11.86
CA ARG A 217 -12.44 0.92 13.12
C ARG A 217 -11.65 2.21 12.93
N LEU A 218 -10.99 2.40 11.79
CA LEU A 218 -10.32 3.66 11.44
C LEU A 218 -11.32 4.75 11.06
N ALA A 219 -12.35 4.39 10.26
CA ALA A 219 -13.39 5.32 9.84
C ALA A 219 -14.20 5.88 11.01
N ALA A 220 -14.31 5.12 12.10
CA ALA A 220 -14.94 5.55 13.35
C ALA A 220 -14.07 6.45 14.25
N ARG A 221 -12.83 6.80 13.85
CA ARG A 221 -11.96 7.73 14.60
C ARG A 221 -12.01 9.13 14.02
N PRO A 222 -11.78 10.18 14.83
CA PRO A 222 -11.66 11.55 14.34
C PRO A 222 -10.59 11.67 13.26
N SER A 223 -10.98 12.03 12.03
CA SER A 223 -10.04 12.04 10.91
C SER A 223 -8.95 13.08 11.07
N ALA A 224 -9.25 14.24 11.67
CA ALA A 224 -8.24 15.27 11.93
C ALA A 224 -7.15 14.79 12.92
N VAL A 225 -7.54 14.02 13.94
CA VAL A 225 -6.61 13.45 14.92
C VAL A 225 -5.73 12.37 14.28
N LEU A 226 -6.31 11.50 13.45
CA LEU A 226 -5.54 10.50 12.70
C LEU A 226 -4.55 11.16 11.72
N ALA A 227 -4.97 12.20 11.00
CA ALA A 227 -4.11 12.93 10.08
C ALA A 227 -2.90 13.55 10.81
N LEU A 228 -3.14 14.24 11.92
CA LEU A 228 -2.08 14.83 12.75
C LEU A 228 -1.13 13.76 13.30
N GLY A 229 -1.68 12.66 13.82
CA GLY A 229 -0.89 11.54 14.35
C GLY A 229 -0.02 10.87 13.30
N LYS A 230 -0.58 10.58 12.12
CA LYS A 230 0.16 10.00 10.98
C LYS A 230 1.28 10.93 10.52
N GLN A 231 0.99 12.22 10.33
CA GLN A 231 2.00 13.21 9.95
C GLN A 231 3.14 13.28 10.98
N ALA A 232 2.80 13.35 12.27
CA ALA A 232 3.80 13.40 13.34
C ALA A 232 4.64 12.11 13.39
N PHE A 233 4.02 10.94 13.20
CA PHE A 233 4.70 9.64 13.22
C PHE A 233 5.78 9.53 12.15
N TYR A 234 5.45 9.85 10.90
CA TYR A 234 6.42 9.76 9.80
C TYR A 234 7.46 10.88 9.84
N ALA A 235 7.12 12.08 10.33
CA ALA A 235 8.09 13.15 10.48
C ALA A 235 9.13 12.84 11.58
N GLN A 236 8.68 12.37 12.75
CA GLN A 236 9.59 12.18 13.89
C GLN A 236 10.57 11.03 13.72
N ILE A 237 10.19 9.98 12.99
CA ILE A 237 11.02 8.76 12.89
C ILE A 237 12.32 8.99 12.11
N GLU A 238 12.38 10.06 11.32
CA GLU A 238 13.55 10.46 10.55
C GLU A 238 14.43 11.50 11.27
N LEU A 239 14.05 11.93 12.49
CA LEU A 239 14.75 12.97 13.25
C LEU A 239 15.66 12.40 14.35
N PRO A 240 16.71 13.14 14.75
CA PRO A 240 17.40 12.91 16.02
C PRO A 240 16.44 12.98 17.21
N LEU A 241 16.74 12.23 18.28
CA LEU A 241 15.84 12.04 19.41
C LEU A 241 15.30 13.34 20.03
N ALA A 242 16.16 14.36 20.19
CA ALA A 242 15.75 15.64 20.77
C ALA A 242 14.73 16.37 19.88
N GLU A 243 15.04 16.49 18.58
CA GLU A 243 14.15 17.12 17.59
C GLU A 243 12.83 16.36 17.44
N ALA A 244 12.87 15.02 17.50
CA ALA A 244 11.68 14.18 17.49
C ALA A 244 10.74 14.48 18.68
N TYR A 245 11.29 14.65 19.89
CA TYR A 245 10.49 15.01 21.06
C TYR A 245 9.99 16.46 21.02
N GLU A 246 10.75 17.40 20.47
CA GLU A 246 10.27 18.78 20.27
C GLU A 246 9.07 18.82 19.32
N LEU A 247 9.18 18.15 18.17
CA LEU A 247 8.10 18.05 17.18
C LEU A 247 6.86 17.38 17.76
N THR A 248 7.03 16.22 18.41
CA THR A 248 5.89 15.44 18.92
C THR A 248 5.24 16.07 20.16
N SER A 249 6.00 16.79 20.99
CA SER A 249 5.45 17.57 22.10
C SER A 249 4.54 18.69 21.61
N LYS A 250 4.94 19.40 20.54
CA LYS A 250 4.07 20.39 19.90
C LYS A 250 2.83 19.74 19.30
N ALA A 251 2.99 18.64 18.58
CA ALA A 251 1.88 17.93 17.94
C ALA A 251 0.84 17.43 18.96
N ILE A 252 1.26 16.91 20.12
CA ILE A 252 0.31 16.47 21.15
C ILE A 252 -0.42 17.64 21.82
N VAL A 253 0.22 18.79 21.99
CA VAL A 253 -0.44 20.02 22.45
C VAL A 253 -1.46 20.51 21.42
N ASP A 254 -1.09 20.58 20.14
CA ASP A 254 -2.00 20.98 19.06
C ASP A 254 -3.20 20.01 18.99
N ASN A 255 -2.99 18.70 19.20
CA ASN A 255 -4.06 17.71 19.32
C ASN A 255 -4.97 17.98 20.54
N MET A 256 -4.41 18.25 21.72
CA MET A 256 -5.19 18.56 22.94
C MET A 256 -6.11 19.77 22.77
N MET A 257 -5.77 20.70 21.88
CA MET A 257 -6.59 21.87 21.57
C MET A 257 -7.76 21.57 20.63
N MET A 258 -7.80 20.39 20.00
CA MET A 258 -8.88 19.98 19.10
C MET A 258 -10.17 19.64 19.84
N ALA A 259 -11.32 19.91 19.21
CA ALA A 259 -12.65 19.60 19.77
C ALA A 259 -12.82 18.10 20.04
N ASP A 260 -12.37 17.24 19.11
CA ASP A 260 -12.48 15.80 19.26
C ASP A 260 -11.58 15.25 20.38
N ALA A 261 -10.42 15.88 20.66
CA ALA A 261 -9.60 15.50 21.82
C ALA A 261 -10.31 15.86 23.14
N ARG A 262 -10.90 17.06 23.23
CA ARG A 262 -11.71 17.47 24.39
C ARG A 262 -12.88 16.51 24.63
N GLU A 263 -13.60 16.16 23.57
CA GLU A 263 -14.72 15.20 23.63
C GLU A 263 -14.24 13.80 24.03
N GLY A 264 -13.18 13.28 23.43
CA GLY A 264 -12.64 11.96 23.73
C GLY A 264 -12.20 11.83 25.19
N ILE A 265 -11.51 12.85 25.72
CA ILE A 265 -11.09 12.91 27.13
C ILE A 265 -12.32 12.98 28.05
N GLY A 266 -13.28 13.87 27.74
CA GLY A 266 -14.52 14.00 28.51
C GLY A 266 -15.31 12.69 28.55
N ALA A 267 -15.51 12.06 27.39
CA ALA A 267 -16.22 10.79 27.26
C ALA A 267 -15.56 9.67 28.07
N PHE A 268 -14.23 9.60 28.06
CA PHE A 268 -13.48 8.64 28.87
C PHE A 268 -13.67 8.85 30.37
N ILE A 269 -13.58 10.10 30.84
CA ILE A 269 -13.80 10.47 32.25
C ILE A 269 -15.24 10.12 32.67
N ASP A 270 -16.21 10.42 31.82
CA ASP A 270 -17.64 10.19 32.05
C ASP A 270 -18.07 8.74 31.82
N LYS A 271 -17.17 7.85 31.34
CA LYS A 271 -17.44 6.44 30.98
C LYS A 271 -18.58 6.27 29.98
N ARG A 272 -18.60 7.12 28.94
CA ARG A 272 -19.55 7.08 27.83
C ARG A 272 -18.81 6.96 26.50
N ASP A 273 -19.54 6.61 25.45
CA ASP A 273 -18.99 6.65 24.10
C ASP A 273 -18.79 8.10 23.64
N PRO A 274 -17.66 8.41 22.98
CA PRO A 274 -17.40 9.73 22.42
C PRO A 274 -18.25 9.99 21.17
N LYS A 275 -18.65 11.24 20.99
CA LYS A 275 -19.39 11.74 19.82
C LYS A 275 -18.51 12.66 18.99
N TRP A 276 -17.84 12.09 18.00
CA TRP A 276 -16.95 12.85 17.12
C TRP A 276 -17.73 13.84 16.26
N THR A 277 -17.14 15.01 16.06
CA THR A 277 -17.71 16.09 15.24
C THR A 277 -17.18 16.10 13.81
N THR A 278 -16.08 15.38 13.57
CA THR A 278 -15.43 15.25 12.26
C THR A 278 -15.17 13.82 11.87
#